data_AF-A0A963I646-F1
#
_entry.id   AF-A0A963I646-F1
#
_cell.length_a   1.000
_cell.length_b   1.000
_cell.length_c   1.000
_cell.angle_alpha   90.00
_cell.angle_beta   90.00
_cell.angle_gamma   90.00
#
_symmetry.space_group_name_H-M   'P 1'
#
loop_
_entity.id
_entity.type
_entity.pdbx_description
1 polymer ?
#
loop_
_entity_poly.entity_id
_entity_poly.type
_entity_poly.pdbx_seq_one_letter_code
_entity_poly.pdbx_strand_id
1 'polypeptide(L)'
;IGMARGQTPEDAAAETESATSIPLLGATVIGIMAFSGIGLSPDATGEFLFSLFAVIGISLLLSWVLAVTVTPYLGKLLLKAPRDMSADPYRGLMYRAYRGILHGSLRARWLVMLVIVGITVASIMAFGQVKQAFFPASNTPLFYVQFQMPQGTDIHTTDRAMQRLEQIVMAEPDVVAVTTLVGRGASRFMLTYNPEQADPSYGQ
;
A
#
# COMPACT_ATOMS: atom_id res chain seq x y z
N ILE A 1 -2.75 8.44 -34.56
CA ILE A 1 -2.83 7.69 -35.85
C ILE A 1 -4.06 8.11 -36.65
N GLY A 2 -5.25 8.23 -36.02
CA GLY A 2 -6.47 8.73 -36.68
C GLY A 2 -6.32 10.10 -37.38
N MET A 3 -5.75 11.10 -36.69
CA MET A 3 -5.43 12.40 -37.31
C MET A 3 -4.37 12.35 -38.42
N ALA A 4 -3.46 11.37 -38.36
CA ALA A 4 -2.49 11.11 -39.44
C ALA A 4 -3.15 10.42 -40.65
N ARG A 5 -4.39 9.97 -40.52
CA ARG A 5 -5.22 9.39 -41.59
C ARG A 5 -6.31 10.36 -42.09
N GLY A 6 -6.25 11.64 -41.68
CA GLY A 6 -7.16 12.70 -42.15
C GLY A 6 -8.47 12.88 -41.36
N GLN A 7 -8.64 12.19 -40.22
CA GLN A 7 -9.80 12.38 -39.35
C GLN A 7 -9.73 13.72 -38.60
N THR A 8 -10.89 14.28 -38.24
CA THR A 8 -10.93 15.45 -37.34
C THR A 8 -10.38 15.07 -35.96
N PRO A 9 -9.83 16.03 -35.19
CA PRO A 9 -9.35 15.77 -33.83
C PRO A 9 -10.43 15.17 -32.92
N GLU A 10 -11.69 15.53 -33.15
CA GLU A 10 -12.85 15.06 -32.40
C GLU A 10 -13.13 13.59 -32.70
N ASP A 11 -13.22 13.22 -33.98
CA ASP A 11 -13.49 11.85 -34.41
C ASP A 11 -12.35 10.91 -34.00
N ALA A 12 -11.10 11.36 -34.16
CA ALA A 12 -9.92 10.56 -33.82
C ALA A 12 -9.81 10.31 -32.29
N ALA A 13 -10.20 11.29 -31.47
CA ALA A 13 -10.20 11.16 -30.02
C ALA A 13 -11.34 10.24 -29.55
N ALA A 14 -12.55 10.40 -30.10
CA ALA A 14 -13.71 9.58 -29.77
C ALA A 14 -13.54 8.11 -30.20
N GLU A 15 -12.96 7.86 -31.38
CA GLU A 15 -12.70 6.49 -31.86
C GLU A 15 -11.66 5.79 -30.96
N THR A 16 -10.60 6.49 -30.57
CA THR A 16 -9.56 5.93 -29.70
C THR A 16 -10.10 5.65 -28.30
N GLU A 17 -10.92 6.55 -27.77
CA GLU A 17 -11.57 6.38 -26.46
C GLU A 17 -12.51 5.17 -26.48
N SER A 18 -13.49 5.12 -27.41
CA SER A 18 -14.44 4.01 -27.49
C SER A 18 -13.78 2.62 -27.62
N ALA A 19 -12.63 2.54 -28.31
CA ALA A 19 -11.86 1.30 -28.43
C ALA A 19 -11.09 0.91 -27.15
N THR A 20 -10.75 1.87 -26.28
CA THR A 20 -9.90 1.65 -25.11
C THR A 20 -10.64 1.70 -23.77
N SER A 21 -11.84 2.26 -23.73
CA SER A 21 -12.59 2.48 -22.48
C SER A 21 -13.02 1.20 -21.76
N ILE A 22 -13.46 0.17 -22.48
CA ILE A 22 -13.79 -1.15 -21.88
C ILE A 22 -12.54 -1.88 -21.39
N PRO A 23 -11.45 -2.02 -22.20
CA PRO A 23 -10.19 -2.58 -21.71
C PRO A 23 -9.62 -1.83 -20.49
N LEU A 24 -9.73 -0.49 -20.48
CA LEU A 24 -9.27 0.32 -19.36
C LEU A 24 -10.10 0.06 -18.10
N LEU A 25 -11.43 -0.05 -18.23
CA LEU A 25 -12.30 -0.41 -17.11
C LEU A 25 -11.90 -1.79 -16.55
N GLY A 26 -11.70 -2.78 -17.42
CA GLY A 26 -11.26 -4.11 -17.01
C GLY A 26 -9.94 -4.07 -16.24
N ALA A 27 -8.95 -3.31 -16.71
CA ALA A 27 -7.68 -3.13 -16.02
C ALA A 27 -7.86 -2.44 -14.65
N THR A 28 -8.73 -1.42 -14.54
CA THR A 28 -9.00 -0.76 -13.26
C THR A 28 -9.67 -1.70 -12.25
N VAL A 29 -10.65 -2.50 -12.68
CA VAL A 29 -11.34 -3.47 -11.82
C VAL A 29 -10.36 -4.54 -11.34
N ILE A 30 -9.50 -5.07 -12.22
CA ILE A 30 -8.46 -6.03 -11.83
C ILE A 30 -7.53 -5.42 -10.79
N GLY A 31 -7.13 -4.16 -10.98
CA GLY A 31 -6.32 -3.41 -10.01
C GLY A 31 -7.00 -3.30 -8.64
N ILE A 32 -8.30 -2.96 -8.60
CA ILE A 32 -9.08 -2.87 -7.34
C ILE A 32 -9.18 -4.25 -6.67
N MET A 33 -9.47 -5.30 -7.44
CA MET A 33 -9.59 -6.67 -6.95
C MET A 33 -8.28 -7.22 -6.37
N ALA A 34 -7.12 -6.75 -6.87
CA ALA A 34 -5.83 -7.14 -6.29
C ALA A 34 -5.67 -6.67 -4.82
N PHE A 35 -6.37 -5.60 -4.42
CA PHE A 35 -6.34 -5.08 -3.06
C PHE A 35 -7.53 -5.53 -2.19
N SER A 36 -8.54 -6.18 -2.77
CA SER A 36 -9.77 -6.54 -2.05
C SER A 36 -9.52 -7.56 -0.94
N GLY A 37 -8.57 -8.49 -1.14
CA GLY A 37 -8.24 -9.50 -0.14
C GLY A 37 -7.69 -8.91 1.17
N ILE A 38 -7.01 -7.75 1.08
CA ILE A 38 -6.47 -7.05 2.25
C ILE A 38 -7.57 -6.22 2.92
N GLY A 39 -8.34 -5.47 2.13
CA GLY A 39 -9.38 -4.56 2.65
C GLY A 39 -10.61 -5.26 3.23
N LEU A 40 -10.93 -6.47 2.76
CA LEU A 40 -12.09 -7.25 3.23
C LEU A 40 -11.71 -8.32 4.27
N SER A 41 -10.45 -8.33 4.74
CA SER A 41 -10.02 -9.27 5.78
C SER A 41 -10.75 -8.99 7.11
N PRO A 42 -11.27 -10.00 7.81
CA PRO A 42 -11.99 -9.82 9.07
C PRO A 42 -11.06 -9.56 10.30
N ASP A 43 -9.77 -9.28 10.06
CA ASP A 43 -8.75 -9.11 11.10
C ASP A 43 -8.42 -7.63 11.35
N ALA A 44 -7.69 -7.33 12.44
CA ALA A 44 -7.24 -5.98 12.77
C ALA A 44 -6.43 -5.30 11.64
N THR A 45 -5.71 -6.09 10.83
CA THR A 45 -5.03 -5.61 9.62
C THR A 45 -6.01 -5.11 8.57
N GLY A 46 -7.16 -5.78 8.41
CA GLY A 46 -8.22 -5.36 7.50
C GLY A 46 -8.89 -4.07 7.96
N GLU A 47 -9.20 -3.95 9.25
CA GLU A 47 -9.72 -2.69 9.81
C GLU A 47 -8.76 -1.51 9.60
N PHE A 48 -7.45 -1.73 9.79
CA PHE A 48 -6.44 -0.69 9.57
C PHE A 48 -6.30 -0.30 8.09
N LEU A 49 -6.34 -1.28 7.18
CA LEU A 49 -6.10 -1.08 5.74
C LEU A 49 -7.38 -0.84 4.92
N PHE A 50 -8.57 -0.91 5.53
CA PHE A 50 -9.83 -0.69 4.83
C PHE A 50 -9.91 0.70 4.20
N SER A 51 -9.44 1.72 4.93
CA SER A 51 -9.39 3.09 4.42
C SER A 51 -8.55 3.21 3.15
N LEU A 52 -7.39 2.54 3.11
CA LEU A 52 -6.52 2.48 1.94
C LEU A 52 -7.24 1.82 0.76
N PHE A 53 -7.91 0.68 0.98
CA PHE A 53 -8.68 -0.01 -0.05
C PHE A 53 -9.79 0.87 -0.61
N ALA A 54 -10.58 1.52 0.26
CA ALA A 54 -11.67 2.40 -0.15
C ALA A 54 -11.16 3.60 -0.97
N VAL A 55 -10.08 4.25 -0.52
CA VAL A 55 -9.48 5.39 -1.22
C VAL A 55 -8.95 4.98 -2.59
N ILE A 56 -8.22 3.86 -2.70
CA ILE A 56 -7.70 3.37 -3.98
C ILE A 56 -8.86 3.00 -4.91
N GLY A 57 -9.86 2.28 -4.41
CA GLY A 57 -11.03 1.87 -5.19
C GLY A 57 -11.79 3.05 -5.78
N ILE A 58 -12.15 4.02 -4.93
CA ILE A 58 -12.86 5.23 -5.36
C ILE A 58 -11.99 6.06 -6.31
N SER A 59 -10.70 6.21 -6.02
CA SER A 59 -9.78 7.01 -6.86
C SER A 59 -9.58 6.40 -8.24
N LEU A 60 -9.43 5.08 -8.36
CA LEU A 60 -9.27 4.41 -9.65
C LEU A 60 -10.54 4.48 -10.49
N LEU A 61 -11.72 4.29 -9.88
CA LEU A 61 -12.99 4.42 -10.57
C LEU A 61 -13.22 5.86 -11.03
N LEU A 62 -12.99 6.84 -10.16
CA LEU A 62 -13.11 8.26 -10.53
C LEU A 62 -12.09 8.63 -11.62
N SER A 63 -10.87 8.12 -11.54
CA SER A 63 -9.85 8.31 -12.57
C SER A 63 -10.28 7.73 -13.91
N TRP A 64 -10.95 6.57 -13.94
CA TRP A 64 -11.49 6.00 -15.18
C TRP A 64 -12.58 6.89 -15.77
N VAL A 65 -13.54 7.35 -14.96
CA VAL A 65 -14.59 8.27 -15.40
C VAL A 65 -13.98 9.56 -15.96
N LEU A 66 -12.98 10.12 -15.26
CA LEU A 66 -12.28 11.31 -15.69
C LEU A 66 -11.49 11.05 -16.99
N ALA A 67 -10.84 9.90 -17.13
CA ALA A 67 -10.12 9.54 -18.35
C ALA A 67 -11.07 9.43 -19.55
N VAL A 68 -12.23 8.79 -19.39
CA VAL A 68 -13.24 8.64 -20.44
C VAL A 68 -13.88 9.96 -20.83
N THR A 69 -14.08 10.88 -19.89
CA THR A 69 -14.79 12.15 -20.14
C THR A 69 -13.86 13.31 -20.51
N VAL A 70 -12.79 13.51 -19.73
CA VAL A 70 -11.90 14.66 -19.85
C VAL A 70 -10.83 14.45 -20.91
N THR A 71 -10.33 13.23 -21.11
CA THR A 71 -9.30 12.96 -22.14
C THR A 71 -9.77 13.28 -23.56
N PRO A 72 -10.96 12.87 -24.04
CA PRO A 72 -11.41 13.26 -25.37
C PRO A 72 -11.66 14.77 -25.47
N TYR A 73 -12.15 15.40 -24.40
CA TYR A 73 -12.35 16.85 -24.34
C TYR A 73 -11.02 17.62 -24.46
N LEU A 74 -9.99 17.23 -23.70
CA LEU A 74 -8.65 17.80 -23.80
C LEU A 74 -7.98 17.45 -25.13
N GLY A 75 -8.25 16.27 -25.67
CA GLY A 75 -7.83 15.85 -27.00
C GLY A 75 -8.29 16.85 -28.05
N LYS A 76 -9.58 17.21 -28.06
CA LYS A 76 -10.12 18.25 -28.94
C LYS A 76 -9.41 19.61 -28.79
N LEU A 77 -9.12 20.03 -27.57
CA LEU A 77 -8.55 21.36 -27.30
C LEU A 77 -7.06 21.45 -27.64
N LEU A 78 -6.30 20.39 -27.40
CA LEU A 78 -4.84 20.40 -27.42
C LEU A 78 -4.24 19.71 -28.65
N LEU A 79 -4.93 18.74 -29.26
CA LEU A 79 -4.39 17.98 -30.40
C LEU A 79 -4.43 18.82 -31.68
N LYS A 80 -3.25 19.13 -32.21
CA LYS A 80 -3.08 19.73 -33.55
C LYS A 80 -2.71 18.64 -34.55
N ALA A 81 -3.25 18.74 -35.77
CA ALA A 81 -2.93 17.82 -36.85
C ALA A 81 -1.41 17.80 -37.11
N PRO A 82 -0.78 16.61 -37.23
CA PRO A 82 0.64 16.52 -37.58
C PRO A 82 0.89 17.16 -38.95
N ARG A 83 1.91 18.03 -39.05
CA ARG A 83 2.26 18.72 -40.31
C ARG A 83 2.99 17.82 -41.31
N ASP A 84 3.65 16.76 -40.85
CA ASP A 84 4.37 15.80 -41.68
C ASP A 84 3.85 14.37 -41.45
N MET A 85 3.18 13.81 -42.45
CA MET A 85 2.76 12.39 -42.47
C MET A 85 3.85 11.45 -43.00
N SER A 86 5.00 11.98 -43.45
CA SER A 86 6.06 11.23 -44.16
C SER A 86 7.16 10.66 -43.26
N ALA A 87 7.22 11.09 -41.99
CA ALA A 87 8.19 10.57 -41.03
C ALA A 87 7.73 9.18 -40.56
N ASP A 88 8.34 8.11 -41.11
CA ASP A 88 8.13 6.73 -40.66
C ASP A 88 8.41 6.63 -39.14
N PRO A 89 7.38 6.41 -38.30
CA PRO A 89 7.49 6.41 -36.84
C PRO A 89 8.49 5.37 -36.32
N TYR A 90 8.83 4.39 -37.15
CA TYR A 90 9.63 3.23 -36.81
C TYR A 90 11.12 3.36 -37.21
N ARG A 91 11.55 4.50 -37.74
CA ARG A 91 12.97 4.73 -38.14
C ARG A 91 13.92 5.08 -36.99
N GLY A 92 13.38 5.41 -35.81
CA GLY A 92 14.17 5.81 -34.65
C GLY A 92 15.21 4.78 -34.24
N LEU A 93 16.37 5.24 -33.77
CA LEU A 93 17.45 4.38 -33.24
C LEU A 93 16.92 3.46 -32.12
N MET A 94 16.06 4.00 -31.27
CA MET A 94 15.39 3.27 -30.18
C MET A 94 14.52 2.12 -30.70
N TYR A 95 13.75 2.34 -31.77
CA TYR A 95 12.90 1.30 -32.35
C TYR A 95 13.74 0.18 -32.98
N ARG A 96 14.87 0.52 -33.62
CA ARG A 96 15.80 -0.48 -34.17
C ARG A 96 16.46 -1.32 -33.05
N ALA A 97 16.88 -0.69 -31.96
CA ALA A 97 17.42 -1.40 -30.80
C ALA A 97 16.37 -2.32 -30.16
N TYR A 98 15.16 -1.81 -29.92
CA TYR A 98 14.03 -2.59 -29.42
C TYR A 98 13.72 -3.78 -30.33
N ARG A 99 13.67 -3.57 -31.64
CA ARG A 99 13.40 -4.62 -32.63
C ARG A 99 14.49 -5.68 -32.64
N GLY A 100 15.75 -5.30 -32.45
CA GLY A 100 16.88 -6.22 -32.32
C GLY A 100 16.77 -7.10 -31.07
N ILE A 101 16.49 -6.49 -29.92
CA ILE A 101 16.26 -7.20 -28.66
C ILE A 101 15.06 -8.15 -28.79
N LEU A 102 13.94 -7.67 -29.34
CA LEU A 102 12.74 -8.47 -29.54
C LEU A 102 13.01 -9.71 -30.41
N HIS A 103 13.69 -9.55 -31.55
CA HIS A 103 14.04 -10.69 -32.40
C HIS A 103 15.03 -11.63 -31.71
N GLY A 104 15.98 -11.11 -30.92
CA GLY A 104 16.88 -11.90 -30.10
C GLY A 104 16.13 -12.74 -29.08
N SER A 105 15.22 -12.12 -28.32
CA SER A 105 14.38 -12.77 -27.31
C SER A 105 13.46 -13.83 -27.92
N LEU A 106 12.88 -13.56 -29.09
CA LEU A 106 12.02 -14.53 -29.79
C LEU A 106 12.81 -15.73 -30.35
N ARG A 107 14.02 -15.52 -30.88
CA ARG A 107 14.89 -16.62 -31.35
C ARG A 107 15.37 -17.50 -30.20
N ALA A 108 15.74 -16.90 -29.07
CA ALA A 108 16.23 -17.59 -27.89
C ALA A 108 15.12 -17.83 -26.85
N ARG A 109 13.89 -18.16 -27.27
CA ARG A 109 12.71 -18.33 -26.38
C ARG A 109 12.95 -19.23 -25.17
N TRP A 110 13.74 -20.30 -25.33
CA TRP A 110 14.09 -21.21 -24.24
C TRP A 110 15.02 -20.56 -23.21
N LEU A 111 15.98 -19.75 -23.66
CA LEU A 111 16.85 -18.97 -22.78
C LEU A 111 16.04 -17.94 -22.00
N VAL A 112 15.11 -17.24 -22.67
CA VAL A 112 14.23 -16.25 -22.02
C VAL A 112 13.35 -16.90 -20.97
N MET A 113 12.75 -18.06 -21.27
CA MET A 113 12.00 -18.83 -20.27
C MET A 113 12.87 -19.22 -19.07
N LEU A 114 14.08 -19.72 -19.31
CA LEU A 114 15.00 -20.10 -18.23
C LEU A 114 15.38 -18.90 -17.37
N VAL A 115 15.66 -17.75 -17.99
CA VAL A 115 15.95 -16.49 -17.28
C VAL A 115 14.76 -16.04 -16.43
N ILE A 116 13.53 -16.07 -16.97
CA ILE A 116 12.33 -15.70 -16.21
C ILE A 116 12.17 -16.62 -15.01
N VAL A 117 12.25 -17.94 -15.21
CA VAL A 117 12.14 -18.92 -14.11
C VAL A 117 13.27 -18.71 -13.09
N GLY A 118 14.49 -18.48 -13.54
CA GLY A 118 15.65 -18.22 -12.68
C GLY A 118 15.46 -16.98 -11.81
N ILE A 119 14.98 -15.87 -12.39
CA ILE A 119 14.68 -14.63 -11.66
C ILE A 119 13.53 -14.85 -10.66
N THR A 120 12.50 -15.61 -11.03
CA THR A 120 11.39 -15.95 -10.11
C THR A 120 11.88 -16.75 -8.92
N VAL A 121 12.69 -17.80 -9.15
CA VAL A 121 13.25 -18.62 -8.07
C VAL A 121 14.18 -17.78 -7.18
N ALA A 122 15.04 -16.97 -7.78
CA ALA A 122 15.92 -16.07 -7.03
C ALA A 122 15.14 -15.08 -6.16
N SER A 123 14.06 -14.50 -6.70
CA SER A 123 13.16 -13.61 -5.95
C SER A 123 12.51 -14.31 -4.75
N ILE A 124 12.04 -15.55 -4.92
CA ILE A 124 11.44 -16.33 -3.83
C ILE A 124 12.47 -16.64 -2.74
N MET A 125 13.68 -17.05 -3.12
CA MET A 125 14.76 -17.32 -2.17
C MET A 125 15.19 -16.06 -1.41
N ALA A 126 15.25 -14.91 -2.09
CA ALA A 126 15.57 -13.62 -1.48
C ALA A 126 14.46 -13.16 -0.53
N PHE A 127 13.18 -13.40 -0.87
CA PHE A 127 12.04 -13.03 -0.02
C PHE A 127 12.06 -13.76 1.33
N GLY A 128 12.57 -15.00 1.37
CA GLY A 128 12.77 -15.74 2.62
C GLY A 128 13.78 -15.10 3.58
N GLN A 129 14.63 -14.18 3.12
CA GLN A 129 15.59 -13.46 3.97
C GLN A 129 15.03 -12.17 4.56
N VAL A 130 13.84 -11.74 4.12
CA VAL A 130 13.21 -10.50 4.60
C VAL A 130 12.59 -10.75 5.96
N LYS A 131 13.09 -10.03 6.99
CA LYS A 131 12.51 -10.07 8.33
C LYS A 131 11.08 -9.54 8.28
N GLN A 132 10.13 -10.33 8.75
CA GLN A 132 8.73 -9.92 8.84
C GLN A 132 8.54 -9.05 10.08
N ALA A 133 8.14 -7.80 9.88
CA ALA A 133 7.66 -6.92 10.93
C ALA A 133 6.17 -6.63 10.66
N PHE A 134 5.30 -7.02 11.60
CA PHE A 134 3.85 -6.86 11.44
C PHE A 134 3.43 -5.38 11.51
N PHE A 135 4.10 -4.60 12.37
CA PHE A 135 4.01 -3.15 12.42
C PHE A 135 5.38 -2.53 12.72
N PRO A 136 5.72 -1.36 12.17
CA PRO A 136 6.89 -0.61 12.60
C PRO A 136 6.75 -0.19 14.07
N ALA A 137 7.87 -0.03 14.77
CA ALA A 137 7.85 0.52 16.12
C ALA A 137 7.20 1.91 16.09
N SER A 138 6.21 2.12 16.97
CA SER A 138 5.60 3.44 17.14
C SER A 138 6.66 4.42 17.63
N ASN A 139 6.78 5.56 16.96
CA ASN A 139 7.66 6.67 17.37
C ASN A 139 6.96 7.59 18.39
N THR A 140 5.77 7.22 18.86
CA THR A 140 5.08 7.97 19.91
C THR A 140 5.91 7.86 21.19
N PRO A 141 6.28 8.97 21.86
CA PRO A 141 7.13 8.96 23.05
C PRO A 141 6.33 8.51 24.30
N LEU A 142 5.74 7.32 24.20
CA LEU A 142 4.95 6.65 25.22
C LEU A 142 5.50 5.24 25.35
N PHE A 143 5.78 4.80 26.57
CA PHE A 143 6.14 3.42 26.87
C PHE A 143 5.26 2.91 28.01
N TYR A 144 4.99 1.61 28.00
CA TYR A 144 4.19 0.94 29.01
C TYR A 144 5.10 0.04 29.83
N VAL A 145 4.99 0.13 31.15
CA VAL A 145 5.68 -0.78 32.07
C VAL A 145 4.63 -1.72 32.65
N GLN A 146 4.73 -3.00 32.35
CA GLN A 146 3.82 -4.00 32.92
C GLN A 146 4.46 -4.58 34.19
N PHE A 147 3.79 -4.43 35.31
CA PHE A 147 4.24 -4.94 36.61
C PHE A 147 3.30 -6.04 37.08
N GLN A 148 3.84 -7.23 37.30
CA GLN A 148 3.07 -8.38 37.78
C GLN A 148 3.68 -8.93 39.07
N MET A 149 2.85 -9.08 40.10
CA MET A 149 3.19 -9.78 41.34
C MET A 149 2.65 -11.20 41.36
N PRO A 150 3.10 -12.04 42.33
CA PRO A 150 2.54 -13.38 42.50
C PRO A 150 1.02 -13.36 42.62
N GLN A 151 0.36 -14.32 41.98
CA GLN A 151 -1.10 -14.41 42.01
C GLN A 151 -1.64 -14.51 43.43
N GLY A 152 -2.74 -13.82 43.69
CA GLY A 152 -3.36 -13.74 45.01
C GLY A 152 -2.76 -12.67 45.94
N THR A 153 -1.83 -11.84 45.46
CA THR A 153 -1.34 -10.69 46.22
C THR A 153 -2.44 -9.65 46.39
N ASP A 154 -2.55 -9.09 47.60
CA ASP A 154 -3.51 -8.04 47.93
C ASP A 154 -3.23 -6.74 47.17
N ILE A 155 -4.29 -6.06 46.72
CA ILE A 155 -4.20 -4.85 45.90
C ILE A 155 -3.43 -3.70 46.59
N HIS A 156 -3.52 -3.58 47.92
CA HIS A 156 -2.78 -2.55 48.66
C HIS A 156 -1.28 -2.85 48.74
N THR A 157 -0.89 -4.11 48.55
CA THR A 157 0.52 -4.46 48.41
C THR A 157 1.02 -4.09 47.03
N THR A 158 0.20 -4.27 46.00
CA THR A 158 0.51 -3.85 44.61
C THR A 158 0.60 -2.34 44.49
N ASP A 159 -0.34 -1.61 45.07
CA ASP A 159 -0.35 -0.14 45.10
C ASP A 159 0.94 0.42 45.72
N ARG A 160 1.35 -0.11 46.89
CA ARG A 160 2.60 0.32 47.54
C ARG A 160 3.85 0.01 46.72
N ALA A 161 3.85 -1.09 45.96
CA ALA A 161 4.96 -1.42 45.06
C ALA A 161 5.00 -0.48 43.85
N MET A 162 3.84 -0.20 43.24
CA MET A 162 3.70 0.70 42.09
C MET A 162 4.08 2.14 42.43
N GLN A 163 3.70 2.65 43.61
CA GLN A 163 4.11 4.00 44.06
C GLN A 163 5.63 4.15 44.16
N ARG A 164 6.35 3.10 44.57
CA ARG A 164 7.82 3.11 44.59
C ARG A 164 8.40 3.11 43.17
N LEU A 165 7.80 2.33 42.28
CA LEU A 165 8.21 2.27 40.88
C LEU A 165 8.00 3.61 40.17
N GLU A 166 6.86 4.26 40.42
CA GLU A 166 6.54 5.60 39.92
C GLU A 166 7.63 6.62 40.32
N GLN A 167 8.06 6.63 41.58
CA GLN A 167 9.12 7.52 42.05
C GLN A 167 10.46 7.26 41.35
N ILE A 168 10.79 6.01 41.06
CA ILE A 168 12.03 5.64 40.36
C ILE A 168 11.98 6.14 38.91
N VAL A 169 10.85 5.92 38.22
CA VAL A 169 10.67 6.34 36.81
C VAL A 169 10.65 7.86 36.70
N MET A 170 10.01 8.56 37.63
CA MET A 170 9.94 10.02 37.64
C MET A 170 11.29 10.69 37.96
N ALA A 171 12.27 9.93 38.48
CA ALA A 171 13.63 10.43 38.70
C ALA A 171 14.47 10.50 37.41
N GLU A 172 14.02 9.86 36.32
CA GLU A 172 14.71 9.90 35.03
C GLU A 172 14.46 11.26 34.34
N PRO A 173 15.49 11.99 33.89
CA PRO A 173 15.35 13.34 33.34
C PRO A 173 14.51 13.43 32.06
N ASP A 174 14.37 12.34 31.31
CA ASP A 174 13.59 12.30 30.07
C ASP A 174 12.08 12.05 30.29
N VAL A 175 11.65 11.80 31.54
CA VAL A 175 10.25 11.50 31.88
C VAL A 175 9.51 12.76 32.27
N VAL A 176 8.50 13.14 31.48
CA VAL A 176 7.67 14.35 31.70
C VAL A 176 6.48 14.08 32.62
N ALA A 177 5.85 12.91 32.49
CA ALA A 177 4.67 12.53 33.26
C ALA A 177 4.59 11.01 33.41
N VAL A 178 4.09 10.55 34.55
CA VAL A 178 3.80 9.14 34.83
C VAL A 178 2.33 9.01 35.19
N THR A 179 1.68 7.96 34.73
CA THR A 179 0.32 7.59 35.14
C THR A 179 0.33 6.15 35.55
N THR A 180 -0.06 5.89 36.79
CA THR A 180 -0.04 4.56 37.40
C THR A 180 -1.47 4.01 37.48
N LEU A 181 -1.66 2.78 36.99
CA LEU A 181 -2.91 2.03 37.14
C LEU A 181 -2.66 0.76 37.93
N VAL A 182 -3.42 0.56 39.00
CA VAL A 182 -3.31 -0.62 39.87
C VAL A 182 -4.58 -1.45 39.74
N GLY A 183 -4.43 -2.77 39.58
CA GLY A 183 -5.54 -3.70 39.53
C GLY A 183 -6.18 -3.88 38.16
N ARG A 184 -5.85 -3.05 37.16
CA ARG A 184 -6.34 -3.14 35.78
C ARG A 184 -5.44 -2.35 34.83
N GLY A 185 -5.34 -2.77 33.56
CA GLY A 185 -4.65 -1.99 32.52
C GLY A 185 -5.38 -0.71 32.12
N ALA A 186 -4.66 0.19 31.44
CA ALA A 186 -5.21 1.40 30.83
C ALA A 186 -6.36 1.05 29.87
N SER A 187 -7.34 1.95 29.71
CA SER A 187 -8.45 1.71 28.76
C SER A 187 -7.93 1.54 27.33
N ARG A 188 -8.57 0.68 26.54
CA ARG A 188 -8.18 0.45 25.14
C ARG A 188 -8.28 1.75 24.34
N PHE A 189 -7.13 2.31 23.96
CA PHE A 189 -7.03 3.53 23.14
C PHE A 189 -6.41 3.25 21.75
N MET A 190 -5.72 2.12 21.57
CA MET A 190 -5.17 1.64 20.28
C MET A 190 -5.68 0.24 19.97
N LEU A 191 -5.88 -0.07 18.68
CA LEU A 191 -6.34 -1.37 18.20
C LEU A 191 -5.43 -2.54 18.62
N THR A 192 -4.14 -2.29 18.73
CA THR A 192 -3.11 -3.27 19.11
C THR A 192 -2.94 -3.42 20.63
N TYR A 193 -3.61 -2.60 21.43
CA TYR A 193 -3.48 -2.60 22.88
C TYR A 193 -4.71 -3.27 23.52
N ASN A 194 -4.49 -4.40 24.18
CA ASN A 194 -5.53 -5.08 24.95
C ASN A 194 -5.35 -4.74 26.44
N PRO A 195 -6.36 -4.13 27.09
CA PRO A 195 -6.31 -3.82 28.51
C PRO A 195 -6.33 -5.12 29.29
N GLU A 196 -5.48 -5.22 30.32
CA GLU A 196 -5.56 -6.37 31.19
C GLU A 196 -6.84 -6.39 32.01
N GLN A 197 -7.34 -7.61 32.27
CA GLN A 197 -8.50 -7.82 33.11
C GLN A 197 -8.23 -7.39 34.56
N ALA A 198 -9.31 -7.29 35.36
CA ALA A 198 -9.17 -6.91 36.76
C ALA A 198 -8.38 -7.99 37.53
N ASP A 199 -7.14 -7.68 37.89
CA ASP A 199 -6.23 -8.54 38.63
C ASP A 199 -5.55 -7.73 39.75
N PRO A 200 -5.85 -7.99 41.04
CA PRO A 200 -5.23 -7.32 42.18
C PRO A 200 -3.69 -7.37 42.19
N SER A 201 -3.09 -8.35 41.51
CA SER A 201 -1.64 -8.54 41.41
C SER A 201 -0.99 -7.86 40.20
N TYR A 202 -1.76 -7.20 39.34
CA TYR A 202 -1.29 -6.48 38.16
C TYR A 202 -1.22 -4.96 38.38
N GLY A 203 -0.21 -4.32 37.80
CA GLY A 203 -0.08 -2.88 37.68
C GLY A 203 0.50 -2.47 36.32
N GLN A 204 0.18 -1.25 35.88
CA GLN A 204 0.69 -0.65 34.66
C GLN A 204 1.05 0.82 34.84
#